data_AF-A0A9X8MH01-F1
#
_entry.id   AF-A0A9X8MH01-F1
#
_cell.length_a   1.000
_cell.length_b   1.000
_cell.length_c   1.000
_cell.angle_alpha   90.00
_cell.angle_beta   90.00
_cell.angle_gamma   90.00
#
_symmetry.space_group_name_H-M   'P 1'
#
loop_
_entity.id
_entity.type
_entity.pdbx_description
1 polymer ?
#
loop_
_entity_poly.entity_id
_entity_poly.type
_entity_poly.pdbx_seq_one_letter_code
_entity_poly.pdbx_strand_id
1 'polypeptide(L)'
;MKCSELVAAYLAELPLGVILTDEQITRSLKQAVRFYCGYATLKSAPSEFERMQQQAAADGLPIPQFPAYGQGVHSPVDATNGFEGAQDFDLSASELALIKPLFDLYVELENAKGIEASRANGIEGFGRSADAVQADINARHEAMPTMSFYMGVMTI
;
A
#
# COMPACT_ATOMS: atom_id res chain seq x y z
N MET A 1 0.82 -0.98 -13.60
CA MET A 1 2.24 -1.23 -13.28
C MET A 1 2.30 -2.22 -12.14
N LYS A 2 3.17 -3.23 -12.23
CA LYS A 2 3.26 -4.24 -11.16
C LYS A 2 3.94 -3.70 -9.90
N CYS A 3 3.60 -4.25 -8.74
CA CYS A 3 4.26 -3.92 -7.48
C CYS A 3 5.76 -4.23 -7.54
N SER A 4 6.14 -5.39 -8.09
CA SER A 4 7.55 -5.78 -8.28
C SER A 4 8.33 -4.80 -9.17
N GLU A 5 7.72 -4.35 -10.26
CA GLU A 5 8.29 -3.35 -11.18
C GLU A 5 8.50 -2.00 -10.48
N LEU A 6 7.58 -1.60 -9.61
CA LEU A 6 7.68 -0.37 -8.84
C LEU A 6 8.84 -0.41 -7.84
N VAL A 7 9.04 -1.54 -7.16
CA VAL A 7 10.22 -1.74 -6.30
C VAL A 7 11.50 -1.66 -7.12
N ALA A 8 11.55 -2.35 -8.27
CA ALA A 8 12.71 -2.33 -9.14
C ALA A 8 13.03 -0.90 -9.65
N ALA A 9 12.01 -0.13 -10.03
CA ALA A 9 12.17 1.27 -10.43
C ALA A 9 12.71 2.13 -9.28
N TYR A 10 12.22 1.92 -8.05
CA TYR A 10 12.71 2.64 -6.88
C TYR A 10 14.18 2.31 -6.57
N LEU A 11 14.55 1.03 -6.63
CA LEU A 11 15.92 0.57 -6.42
C LEU A 11 16.87 1.09 -7.51
N ALA A 12 16.39 1.27 -8.74
CA ALA A 12 17.21 1.81 -9.83
C ALA A 12 17.56 3.29 -9.65
N GLU A 13 16.66 4.09 -9.07
CA GLU A 13 16.89 5.51 -8.82
C GLU A 13 17.56 5.80 -7.46
N LEU A 14 17.30 4.95 -6.45
CA LEU A 14 17.82 4.99 -5.06
C LEU A 14 18.12 6.42 -4.54
N PRO A 15 17.19 7.03 -3.78
CA PRO A 15 17.43 8.36 -3.23
C PRO A 15 18.69 8.39 -2.36
N LEU A 16 19.41 9.51 -2.42
CA LEU A 16 20.67 9.68 -1.70
C LEU A 16 20.47 9.46 -0.19
N GLY A 17 21.34 8.68 0.44
CA GLY A 17 21.31 8.45 1.89
C GLY A 17 20.33 7.38 2.37
N VAL A 18 19.72 6.61 1.46
CA VAL A 18 18.97 5.39 1.81
C VAL A 18 19.95 4.25 2.06
N ILE A 19 19.95 3.70 3.28
CA ILE A 19 20.82 2.59 3.73
C ILE A 19 20.04 1.29 3.97
N LEU A 20 18.89 1.14 3.32
CA LEU A 20 18.00 0.01 3.49
C LEU A 20 18.29 -1.10 2.48
N THR A 21 18.03 -2.34 2.86
CA THR A 21 18.10 -3.49 1.96
C THR A 21 16.86 -3.57 1.06
N ASP A 22 17.00 -4.28 -0.06
CA ASP A 22 15.90 -4.54 -1.01
C ASP A 22 14.68 -5.16 -0.31
N GLU A 23 14.92 -6.05 0.66
CA GLU A 23 13.86 -6.69 1.46
C GLU A 23 13.12 -5.66 2.34
N GLN A 24 13.83 -4.72 2.95
CA GLN A 24 13.23 -3.65 3.76
C GLN A 24 12.36 -2.75 2.89
N ILE A 25 12.85 -2.35 1.72
CA ILE A 25 12.11 -1.51 0.76
C ILE A 25 10.86 -2.24 0.25
N THR A 26 11.00 -3.52 -0.11
CA THR A 26 9.88 -4.35 -0.55
C THR A 26 8.80 -4.47 0.54
N ARG A 27 9.23 -4.68 1.79
CA ARG A 27 8.34 -4.71 2.96
C ARG A 27 7.60 -3.38 3.14
N SER A 28 8.27 -2.24 3.00
CA SER A 28 7.65 -0.91 3.09
C SER A 28 6.56 -0.73 2.03
N LEU A 29 6.81 -1.14 0.78
CA LEU A 29 5.78 -1.08 -0.27
C LEU A 29 4.61 -2.00 0.06
N LYS A 30 4.87 -3.24 0.49
CA LYS A 30 3.83 -4.20 0.87
C LYS A 30 2.95 -3.65 2.00
N GLN A 31 3.55 -3.00 2.99
CA GLN A 31 2.83 -2.35 4.08
C GLN A 31 1.92 -1.21 3.57
N ALA A 32 2.40 -0.39 2.62
CA ALA A 32 1.59 0.66 2.01
C ALA A 32 0.39 0.08 1.24
N VAL A 33 0.61 -1.00 0.47
CA VAL A 33 -0.46 -1.71 -0.25
C VAL A 33 -1.47 -2.30 0.73
N ARG A 34 -1.03 -2.96 1.81
CA ARG A 34 -1.93 -3.48 2.85
C ARG A 34 -2.79 -2.40 3.47
N PHE A 35 -2.20 -1.25 3.77
CA PHE A 35 -2.93 -0.15 4.38
C PHE A 35 -4.03 0.38 3.44
N TYR A 36 -3.71 0.54 2.15
CA TYR A 36 -4.72 0.87 1.13
C TYR A 36 -5.83 -0.18 1.04
N CYS A 37 -5.46 -1.46 1.04
CA CYS A 37 -6.40 -2.59 1.04
C CYS A 37 -7.20 -2.71 2.35
N GLY A 38 -6.91 -1.93 3.39
CA GLY A 38 -7.76 -1.81 4.57
C GLY A 38 -9.03 -1.01 4.32
N TYR A 39 -9.07 -0.22 3.22
CA TYR A 39 -10.19 0.68 2.91
C TYR A 39 -10.80 0.44 1.53
N ALA A 40 -10.01 -0.07 0.58
CA ALA A 40 -10.43 -0.24 -0.81
C ALA A 40 -10.07 -1.62 -1.38
N THR A 41 -10.76 -1.99 -2.46
CA THR A 41 -10.40 -3.16 -3.26
C THR A 41 -9.49 -2.72 -4.41
N LEU A 42 -8.35 -3.40 -4.55
CA LEU A 42 -7.52 -3.36 -5.75
C LEU A 42 -8.28 -3.91 -6.96
N LYS A 43 -8.21 -3.18 -8.06
CA LYS A 43 -8.85 -3.53 -9.33
C LYS A 43 -8.38 -4.88 -9.88
N SER A 44 -7.12 -5.21 -9.67
CA SER A 44 -6.51 -6.46 -10.14
C SER A 44 -6.64 -7.63 -9.15
N ALA A 45 -7.16 -7.40 -7.94
CA ALA A 45 -7.30 -8.41 -6.89
C ALA A 45 -8.64 -8.26 -6.15
N PRO A 46 -9.76 -8.70 -6.76
CA PRO A 46 -11.09 -8.55 -6.16
C PRO A 46 -11.22 -9.32 -4.84
N SER A 47 -12.06 -8.81 -3.96
CA SER A 47 -12.35 -9.44 -2.66
C SER A 47 -13.20 -10.70 -2.82
N GLU A 48 -13.26 -11.55 -1.79
CA GLU A 48 -14.13 -12.74 -1.80
C GLU A 48 -15.59 -12.36 -2.03
N PHE A 49 -16.03 -11.26 -1.41
CA PHE A 49 -17.37 -10.72 -1.56
C PHE A 49 -17.67 -10.28 -3.00
N GLU A 50 -16.77 -9.55 -3.65
CA GLU A 50 -16.95 -9.12 -5.05
C GLU A 50 -16.97 -10.31 -6.02
N ARG A 51 -16.14 -11.33 -5.78
CA ARG A 51 -16.15 -12.56 -6.58
C ARG A 51 -17.50 -13.27 -6.47
N MET A 52 -18.08 -13.32 -5.27
CA MET A 52 -19.42 -13.86 -5.06
C MET A 52 -20.49 -13.04 -5.80
N GLN A 53 -20.40 -11.70 -5.78
CA GLN A 53 -21.32 -10.85 -6.55
C GLN A 53 -21.23 -11.10 -8.05
N GLN A 54 -20.01 -11.20 -8.59
CA GLN A 54 -19.77 -11.49 -10.01
C GLN A 54 -20.34 -12.85 -10.40
N GLN A 55 -20.17 -13.87 -9.54
CA GLN A 55 -20.71 -15.19 -9.77
C GLN A 55 -22.25 -15.19 -9.72
N ALA A 56 -22.85 -14.56 -8.72
CA ALA A 56 -24.31 -14.44 -8.62
C ALA A 56 -24.90 -13.73 -9.85
N ALA A 57 -24.24 -12.69 -10.35
CA ALA A 57 -24.63 -12.01 -11.58
C ALA A 57 -24.53 -12.93 -12.81
N ALA A 58 -23.49 -13.76 -12.91
CA ALA A 58 -23.32 -14.73 -13.99
C ALA A 58 -24.40 -15.82 -13.96
N ASP A 59 -24.80 -16.25 -12.76
CA ASP A 59 -25.79 -17.30 -12.55
C ASP A 59 -27.26 -16.78 -12.62
N GLY A 60 -27.45 -15.47 -12.83
CA GLY A 60 -28.78 -14.84 -12.86
C GLY A 60 -29.51 -14.85 -11.50
N LEU A 61 -28.75 -14.99 -10.41
CA LEU A 61 -29.26 -14.98 -9.04
C LEU A 61 -29.34 -13.55 -8.48
N PRO A 62 -30.16 -13.29 -7.45
CA PRO A 62 -30.15 -12.02 -6.75
C PRO A 62 -28.75 -11.65 -6.25
N ILE A 63 -28.24 -10.48 -6.64
CA ILE A 63 -26.90 -10.03 -6.27
C ILE A 63 -26.87 -9.67 -4.78
N PRO A 64 -25.98 -10.27 -3.98
CA PRO A 64 -25.87 -9.97 -2.56
C PRO A 64 -25.37 -8.53 -2.35
N GLN A 65 -26.16 -7.73 -1.63
CA GLN A 65 -25.82 -6.33 -1.34
C GLN A 65 -24.89 -6.17 -0.14
N PHE A 66 -24.84 -7.17 0.74
CA PHE A 66 -24.05 -7.14 1.97
C PHE A 66 -23.21 -8.41 2.12
N PRO A 67 -21.98 -8.32 2.63
CA PRO A 67 -21.15 -9.48 2.92
C PRO A 67 -21.78 -10.31 4.04
N ALA A 68 -21.69 -11.64 3.92
CA ALA A 68 -22.00 -12.53 5.03
C ALA A 68 -20.95 -12.36 6.14
N TYR A 69 -21.29 -12.77 7.36
CA TYR A 69 -20.37 -12.67 8.48
C TYR A 69 -19.05 -13.41 8.19
N GLY A 70 -17.92 -12.74 8.43
CA GLY A 70 -16.57 -13.27 8.21
C GLY A 70 -16.05 -13.19 6.78
N GLN A 71 -16.83 -12.67 5.83
CA GLN A 71 -16.39 -12.50 4.44
C GLN A 71 -15.53 -11.25 4.27
N GLY A 72 -14.40 -11.40 3.57
CA GLY A 72 -13.50 -10.29 3.26
C GLY A 72 -14.13 -9.34 2.24
N VAL A 73 -14.25 -8.06 2.61
CA VAL A 73 -14.79 -7.00 1.74
C VAL A 73 -13.73 -6.27 0.93
N HIS A 74 -12.46 -6.41 1.32
CA HIS A 74 -11.32 -5.77 0.66
C HIS A 74 -10.39 -6.80 0.04
N SER A 75 -9.44 -6.31 -0.75
CA SER A 75 -8.48 -7.18 -1.43
C SER A 75 -7.66 -8.02 -0.46
N PRO A 76 -7.53 -9.33 -0.73
CA PRO A 76 -6.71 -10.19 0.08
C PRO A 76 -5.23 -9.91 -0.18
N VAL A 77 -4.57 -9.31 0.80
CA VAL A 77 -3.11 -9.18 0.83
C VAL A 77 -2.59 -10.11 1.92
N ASP A 78 -1.68 -11.00 1.56
CA ASP A 78 -1.08 -11.94 2.49
C ASP A 78 -0.25 -11.24 3.58
N ALA A 79 0.21 -12.00 4.59
CA ALA A 79 1.03 -11.48 5.69
C ALA A 79 2.55 -11.51 5.41
N THR A 80 2.98 -11.99 4.23
CA THR A 80 4.39 -12.09 3.85
C THR A 80 4.98 -10.74 3.40
N ASN A 81 6.29 -10.53 3.54
CA ASN A 81 6.90 -9.24 3.20
C ASN A 81 7.30 -9.10 1.71
N GLY A 82 6.75 -9.94 0.82
CA GLY A 82 7.15 -10.01 -0.58
C GLY A 82 6.00 -9.86 -1.58
N PHE A 83 6.38 -9.66 -2.85
CA PHE A 83 5.49 -9.69 -4.02
C PHE A 83 5.86 -10.90 -4.89
N GLU A 84 5.31 -12.05 -4.56
CA GLU A 84 5.58 -13.31 -5.28
C GLU A 84 4.31 -13.87 -5.92
N GLY A 85 4.44 -14.38 -7.14
CA GLY A 85 3.36 -15.08 -7.85
C GLY A 85 2.06 -14.26 -7.93
N ALA A 86 0.98 -14.80 -7.34
CA ALA A 86 -0.34 -14.20 -7.36
C ALA A 86 -0.49 -12.93 -6.49
N GLN A 87 0.50 -12.61 -5.65
CA GLN A 87 0.52 -11.39 -4.83
C GLN A 87 1.22 -10.21 -5.52
N ASP A 88 1.73 -10.39 -6.75
CA ASP A 88 2.29 -9.30 -7.56
C ASP A 88 1.18 -8.60 -8.37
N PHE A 89 0.53 -7.65 -7.70
CA PHE A 89 -0.65 -6.97 -8.23
C PHE A 89 -0.29 -5.91 -9.28
N ASP A 90 -1.18 -5.74 -10.27
CA ASP A 90 -1.13 -4.62 -11.19
C ASP A 90 -1.87 -3.43 -10.58
N LEU A 91 -1.13 -2.34 -10.32
CA LEU A 91 -1.67 -1.08 -9.82
C LEU A 91 -2.05 -0.17 -10.99
N SER A 92 -3.29 0.30 -10.96
CA SER A 92 -3.79 1.39 -11.78
C SER A 92 -3.14 2.73 -11.38
N ALA A 93 -3.23 3.72 -12.27
CA ALA A 93 -2.68 5.05 -12.01
C ALA A 93 -3.27 5.72 -10.74
N SER A 94 -4.55 5.48 -10.45
CA SER A 94 -5.20 6.00 -9.24
C SER A 94 -4.74 5.32 -7.97
N GLU A 95 -4.60 3.98 -7.98
CA GLU A 95 -4.08 3.22 -6.83
C GLU A 95 -2.63 3.61 -6.55
N LEU A 96 -1.83 3.72 -7.62
CA LEU A 96 -0.45 4.15 -7.55
C LEU A 96 -0.31 5.53 -6.91
N ALA A 97 -1.15 6.50 -7.30
CA ALA A 97 -1.11 7.86 -6.76
C ALA A 97 -1.40 7.91 -5.24
N LEU A 98 -2.14 6.94 -4.71
CA LEU A 98 -2.43 6.85 -3.28
C LEU A 98 -1.36 6.09 -2.51
N ILE A 99 -0.89 4.97 -3.07
CA ILE A 99 0.07 4.06 -2.44
C ILE A 99 1.50 4.63 -2.45
N LYS A 100 1.93 5.25 -3.57
CA LYS A 100 3.31 5.70 -3.76
C LYS A 100 3.79 6.71 -2.70
N PRO A 101 3.05 7.78 -2.36
CA PRO A 101 3.47 8.71 -1.31
C PRO A 101 3.60 8.04 0.06
N LEU A 102 2.73 7.07 0.38
CA LEU A 102 2.81 6.34 1.65
C LEU A 102 4.02 5.39 1.68
N PHE A 103 4.30 4.73 0.54
CA PHE A 103 5.49 3.91 0.37
C PHE A 103 6.77 4.73 0.59
N ASP A 104 6.89 5.90 -0.03
CA ASP A 104 8.06 6.75 0.11
C ASP A 104 8.27 7.18 1.57
N LEU A 105 7.20 7.56 2.27
CA LEU A 105 7.25 7.89 3.69
C LEU A 105 7.66 6.70 4.57
N TYR A 106 7.22 5.48 4.26
CA TYR A 106 7.65 4.29 5.01
C TYR A 106 9.12 3.96 4.82
N VAL A 107 9.63 4.10 3.60
CA VAL A 107 11.06 3.94 3.33
C VAL A 107 11.85 5.02 4.08
N GLU A 108 11.40 6.27 4.02
CA GLU A 108 12.04 7.39 4.71
C GLU A 108 12.05 7.20 6.24
N LEU A 109 10.94 6.73 6.82
CA LEU A 109 10.83 6.48 8.26
C LEU A 109 11.81 5.39 8.71
N GLU A 110 11.87 4.27 7.98
CA GLU A 110 12.75 3.18 8.33
C GLU A 110 14.22 3.59 8.21
N ASN A 111 14.56 4.37 7.18
CA ASN A 111 15.89 4.94 7.00
C ASN A 111 16.25 5.92 8.13
N ALA A 112 15.35 6.84 8.47
CA ALA A 112 15.55 7.80 9.56
C ALA A 112 15.78 7.12 10.90
N LYS A 113 15.01 6.06 11.22
CA LYS A 113 15.21 5.25 12.42
C LYS A 113 16.57 4.56 12.43
N GLY A 114 17.02 4.03 11.29
CA GLY A 114 18.34 3.41 11.16
C GLY A 114 19.48 4.41 11.41
N ILE A 115 19.37 5.62 10.87
CA ILE A 115 20.35 6.70 11.06
C ILE A 115 20.34 7.20 12.50
N GLU A 116 19.17 7.41 13.11
CA GLU A 116 19.04 7.84 14.50
C GLU A 116 19.61 6.82 15.48
N ALA A 117 19.38 5.52 15.25
CA ALA A 117 20.01 4.47 16.03
C ALA A 117 21.55 4.49 15.91
N SER A 118 22.05 4.89 14.73
CA SER A 118 23.48 4.98 14.44
C SER A 118 24.15 6.24 15.01
N ARG A 119 23.38 7.25 15.48
CA ARG A 119 23.95 8.43 16.17
C ARG A 119 24.71 8.07 17.43
N ALA A 120 24.35 6.97 18.09
CA ALA A 120 25.10 6.43 19.23
C ALA A 120 26.57 6.09 18.86
N ASN A 121 26.85 5.85 17.58
CA ASN A 121 28.18 5.53 17.05
C ASN A 121 28.89 6.73 16.40
N GLY A 122 28.39 7.96 16.60
CA GLY A 122 29.03 9.20 16.12
C GLY A 122 28.75 9.55 14.65
N ILE A 123 27.78 8.90 14.00
CA ILE A 123 27.30 9.29 12.67
C ILE A 123 26.29 10.44 12.86
N GLU A 124 26.56 11.60 12.26
CA GLU A 124 25.63 12.73 12.28
C GLU A 124 24.36 12.45 11.46
N GLY A 125 23.24 13.03 11.88
CA GLY A 125 21.94 12.81 11.24
C GLY A 125 21.88 13.39 9.83
N PHE A 126 21.58 12.55 8.84
CA PHE A 126 21.24 12.94 7.48
C PHE A 126 19.73 12.85 7.27
N GLY A 127 19.12 13.88 6.67
CA GLY A 127 17.68 13.91 6.35
C GLY A 127 16.77 14.41 7.49
N ARG A 128 15.47 14.14 7.35
CA ARG A 128 14.43 14.48 8.33
C ARG A 128 14.49 13.53 9.53
N SER A 129 14.03 13.99 10.70
CA SER A 129 13.92 13.12 11.89
C SER A 129 12.80 12.08 11.73
N ALA A 130 12.93 10.94 12.41
CA ALA A 130 11.91 9.89 12.40
C ALA A 130 10.56 10.42 12.90
N ASP A 131 10.56 11.29 13.90
CA ASP A 131 9.34 11.92 14.43
C ASP A 131 8.62 12.78 13.40
N ALA A 132 9.35 13.55 12.59
CA ALA A 132 8.77 14.40 11.56
C ALA A 132 8.13 13.57 10.44
N VAL A 133 8.79 12.50 10.02
CA VAL A 133 8.25 11.58 8.99
C VAL A 133 7.04 10.82 9.56
N GLN A 134 7.08 10.41 10.83
CA GLN A 134 5.96 9.74 11.48
C GLN A 134 4.72 10.64 11.56
N ALA A 135 4.89 11.94 11.80
CA ALA A 135 3.79 12.91 11.79
C ALA A 135 3.10 12.97 10.41
N ASP A 136 3.87 13.00 9.32
CA ASP A 136 3.34 12.98 7.96
C ASP A 136 2.62 11.67 7.63
N ILE A 137 3.16 10.52 8.09
CA ILE A 137 2.51 9.22 7.94
C ILE A 137 1.13 9.23 8.61
N ASN A 138 1.04 9.76 9.82
CA ASN A 138 -0.22 9.84 10.55
C ASN A 138 -1.22 10.73 9.81
N ALA A 139 -0.80 11.90 9.33
CA ALA A 139 -1.64 12.78 8.53
C ALA A 139 -2.12 12.09 7.24
N ARG A 140 -1.25 11.30 6.60
CA ARG A 140 -1.60 10.55 5.39
C ARG A 140 -2.56 9.39 5.69
N HIS A 141 -2.39 8.72 6.83
CA HIS A 141 -3.29 7.68 7.31
C HIS A 141 -4.70 8.21 7.56
N GLU A 142 -4.81 9.37 8.21
CA GLU A 142 -6.10 10.02 8.48
C GLU A 142 -6.81 10.45 7.20
N ALA A 143 -6.06 10.89 6.19
CA ALA A 143 -6.61 11.32 4.92
C ALA A 143 -6.92 10.15 3.96
N MET A 144 -6.29 8.98 4.15
CA MET A 144 -6.42 7.84 3.23
C MET A 144 -7.87 7.36 3.02
N PRO A 145 -8.72 7.22 4.05
CA PRO A 145 -10.09 6.76 3.87
C PRO A 145 -10.86 7.63 2.87
N THR A 146 -10.81 8.96 3.06
CA THR A 146 -11.58 9.90 2.21
C THR A 146 -11.08 9.93 0.77
N MET A 147 -9.77 9.73 0.56
CA MET A 147 -9.19 9.66 -0.79
C MET A 147 -9.40 8.30 -1.48
N SER A 148 -9.57 7.21 -0.71
CA SER A 148 -9.71 5.86 -1.26
C SER A 148 -11.12 5.57 -1.76
N PHE A 149 -12.13 6.27 -1.22
CA PHE A 149 -13.49 6.16 -1.72
C PHE A 149 -13.66 6.97 -3.01
N TYR A 150 -13.86 6.26 -4.11
CA TYR A 150 -14.37 6.85 -5.35
C TYR A 150 -15.91 6.82 -5.33
N MET A 151 -16.54 8.00 -5.33
CA MET A 151 -17.93 8.12 -5.76
C MET A 151 -17.91 8.63 -7.20
N GLY A 152 -18.39 7.81 -8.14
CA GLY A 152 -18.63 8.28 -9.50
C GLY A 152 -19.62 9.44 -9.47
N VAL A 153 -19.28 10.55 -10.12
CA VAL A 153 -20.22 11.66 -10.27
C VAL A 153 -21.35 11.19 -11.18
N MET A 154 -22.45 10.76 -10.57
CA MET A 154 -23.68 10.48 -11.28
C MET A 154 -24.31 11.83 -11.64
N THR A 155 -24.10 12.26 -12.87
CA THR A 155 -24.84 13.41 -13.42
C THR A 155 -26.23 12.92 -13.81
N ILE A 156 -27.26 13.61 -13.28
CA ILE A 156 -28.68 13.38 -13.60
C ILE A 156 -28.99 14.05 -14.94
#